data_AF-L7FM64-F1
#
_entry.id   AF-L7FM64-F1
#
_cell.length_a   1.000
_cell.length_b   1.000
_cell.length_c   1.000
_cell.angle_alpha   90.00
_cell.angle_beta   90.00
_cell.angle_gamma   90.00
#
_symmetry.space_group_name_H-M   'P 1'
#
loop_
_entity.id
_entity.type
_entity.pdbx_description
1 polymer ?
#
loop_
_entity_poly.entity_id
_entity_poly.type
_entity_poly.pdbx_seq_one_letter_code
_entity_poly.pdbx_strand_id
1 'polypeptide(L)'
;MLCLGCNRNYILKDGKCVKCGELFPNCMECTTETCTKCLPNYLDKNLICQPCSEVYTNCNLCNKTQCQECNVGHFVDYLQCNKCLTKYQGCQICDETKCTICEETYNLNKNGCVKYNETFHN
;
A
#
# COMPACT_ATOMS: atom_id res chain seq x y z
N MET A 1 -6.83 -27.23 30.81
CA MET A 1 -5.58 -27.16 30.02
C MET A 1 -5.11 -25.71 30.06
N LEU A 2 -4.00 -25.42 30.73
CA LEU A 2 -3.39 -24.09 30.77
C LEU A 2 -2.45 -23.95 29.58
N CYS A 3 -2.56 -22.85 28.83
CA CYS A 3 -1.63 -22.57 27.74
C CYS A 3 -0.34 -21.97 28.33
N LEU A 4 0.80 -22.62 28.08
CA LEU A 4 2.12 -22.18 28.58
C LEU A 4 2.81 -21.15 27.66
N GLY A 5 2.24 -20.91 26.47
CA GLY A 5 2.76 -19.96 25.50
C GLY A 5 1.88 -19.89 24.26
N CYS A 6 1.90 -18.74 23.58
CA CYS A 6 1.09 -18.47 22.40
C CYS A 6 1.98 -18.21 21.16
N ASN A 7 1.42 -18.38 19.96
CA ASN A 7 2.09 -18.02 18.70
C ASN A 7 2.33 -16.50 18.60
N ARG A 8 3.25 -16.06 17.71
CA ARG A 8 3.67 -14.64 17.56
C ARG A 8 2.55 -13.61 17.38
N ASN A 9 1.38 -14.01 16.88
CA ASN A 9 0.21 -13.14 16.64
C ASN A 9 -0.89 -13.29 17.71
N TYR A 10 -0.59 -13.93 18.83
CA TYR A 10 -1.49 -14.15 19.96
C TYR A 10 -0.80 -13.79 21.28
N ILE A 11 -1.59 -13.37 22.26
CA ILE A 11 -1.13 -13.16 23.64
C ILE A 11 -1.88 -14.06 24.62
N LEU A 12 -1.23 -14.43 25.71
CA LEU A 12 -1.87 -15.16 26.79
C LEU A 12 -2.68 -14.19 27.66
N LYS A 13 -4.00 -14.34 27.65
CA LYS A 13 -4.94 -13.58 28.49
C LYS A 13 -5.91 -14.54 29.15
N ASP A 14 -5.98 -14.52 30.48
CA ASP A 14 -6.85 -15.40 31.29
C ASP A 14 -6.68 -16.89 30.94
N GLY A 15 -5.44 -17.32 30.69
CA GLY A 15 -5.11 -18.71 30.33
C GLY A 15 -5.46 -19.11 28.89
N LYS A 16 -5.93 -18.18 28.06
CA LYS A 16 -6.29 -18.38 26.65
C LYS A 16 -5.39 -17.56 25.73
N CYS A 17 -5.11 -18.08 24.54
CA CYS A 17 -4.44 -17.30 23.50
C CYS A 17 -5.48 -16.46 22.76
N VAL A 18 -5.35 -15.14 22.84
CA VAL A 18 -6.21 -14.15 22.17
C VAL A 18 -5.43 -13.52 21.02
N LYS A 19 -6.04 -13.41 19.85
CA LYS A 19 -5.37 -12.86 18.67
C LYS A 19 -5.17 -11.34 18.84
N CYS A 20 -4.01 -10.84 18.44
CA CYS A 20 -3.70 -9.41 18.59
C CYS A 20 -4.73 -8.48 17.91
N GLY A 21 -5.20 -8.85 16.72
CA GLY A 21 -6.23 -8.10 15.99
C GLY A 21 -7.58 -8.00 16.70
N GLU A 22 -7.88 -8.87 17.67
CA GLU A 22 -9.12 -8.81 18.47
C GLU A 22 -9.01 -7.78 19.61
N LEU A 23 -7.80 -7.52 20.09
CA LEU A 23 -7.53 -6.55 21.16
C LEU A 23 -7.19 -5.17 20.60
N PHE A 24 -6.42 -5.15 19.51
CA PHE A 24 -5.94 -3.96 18.83
C PHE A 24 -6.30 -4.09 17.34
N PRO A 25 -7.27 -3.32 16.83
CA PRO A 25 -7.65 -3.39 15.42
C PRO A 25 -6.45 -3.20 14.49
N ASN A 26 -6.40 -4.00 13.43
CA ASN A 26 -5.34 -4.00 12.41
C ASN A 26 -3.93 -4.30 12.93
N CYS A 27 -3.84 -4.89 14.12
CA CYS A 27 -2.57 -5.30 14.72
C CYS A 27 -2.20 -6.74 14.35
N MET A 28 -0.94 -6.95 13.97
CA MET A 28 -0.37 -8.26 13.67
C MET A 28 0.33 -8.89 14.89
N GLU A 29 1.11 -8.10 15.62
CA GLU A 29 1.85 -8.52 16.82
C GLU A 29 1.62 -7.49 17.94
N CYS A 30 1.46 -7.95 19.18
CA CYS A 30 1.08 -7.12 20.31
C CYS A 30 1.65 -7.67 21.63
N THR A 31 1.73 -6.80 22.63
CA THR A 31 1.84 -7.17 24.05
C THR A 31 0.46 -7.22 24.69
N THR A 32 0.40 -7.47 25.99
CA THR A 32 -0.83 -7.33 26.79
C THR A 32 -1.39 -5.92 26.82
N GLU A 33 -0.59 -4.90 26.48
CA GLU A 33 -0.93 -3.49 26.65
C GLU A 33 -0.98 -2.71 25.33
N THR A 34 -0.23 -3.12 24.31
CA THR A 34 -0.14 -2.35 23.06
C THR A 34 0.11 -3.21 21.82
N CYS A 35 -0.22 -2.67 20.65
CA CYS A 35 0.24 -3.20 19.38
C CYS A 35 1.73 -2.88 19.17
N THR A 36 2.54 -3.88 18.82
CA THR A 36 3.97 -3.71 18.52
C THR A 36 4.24 -3.74 17.02
N LYS A 37 3.30 -4.29 16.23
CA LYS A 37 3.40 -4.35 14.77
C LYS A 37 2.04 -4.40 14.12
N CYS A 38 1.79 -3.46 13.22
CA CYS A 38 0.57 -3.41 12.42
C CYS A 38 0.59 -4.43 11.28
N LEU A 39 -0.60 -4.73 10.74
CA LEU A 39 -0.74 -5.47 9.50
C LEU A 39 -0.03 -4.74 8.33
N PRO A 40 0.34 -5.46 7.25
CA PRO A 40 0.74 -4.81 6.00
C PRO A 40 -0.31 -3.78 5.58
N ASN A 41 0.12 -2.64 5.05
CA ASN A 41 -0.70 -1.50 4.66
C ASN A 41 -1.25 -0.64 5.82
N TYR A 42 -0.77 -0.87 7.05
CA TYR A 42 -1.09 -0.05 8.21
C TYR A 42 0.17 0.49 8.88
N LEU A 43 0.09 1.72 9.37
CA LEU A 43 1.15 2.41 10.08
C LEU A 43 0.75 2.62 11.54
N ASP A 44 1.68 2.34 12.45
CA ASP A 44 1.54 2.74 13.85
C ASP A 44 1.63 4.26 13.95
N LYS A 45 0.50 4.87 14.33
CA LYS A 45 0.40 6.27 14.68
C LYS A 45 -0.35 6.38 16.00
N ASN A 46 0.35 6.82 17.04
CA ASN A 46 -0.19 6.97 18.40
C ASN A 46 -0.80 5.68 18.97
N LEU A 47 -0.09 4.55 18.84
CA LEU A 47 -0.52 3.24 19.36
C LEU A 47 -1.74 2.64 18.63
N ILE A 48 -2.12 3.23 17.49
CA ILE A 48 -3.21 2.76 16.63
C ILE A 48 -2.63 2.46 15.25
N CYS A 49 -3.04 1.32 14.68
CA CYS A 49 -2.70 0.94 13.32
C CYS A 49 -3.65 1.63 12.33
N GLN A 50 -3.20 2.75 11.76
CA GLN A 50 -3.94 3.51 10.76
C GLN A 50 -3.63 3.03 9.34
N PRO A 51 -4.63 2.93 8.45
CA PRO A 51 -4.38 2.59 7.05
C PRO A 51 -3.39 3.56 6.40
N CYS A 52 -2.47 3.05 5.59
CA CYS A 52 -1.51 3.86 4.85
C CYS A 52 -2.19 4.91 3.96
N SER A 53 -3.36 4.57 3.40
CA SER A 53 -4.17 5.50 2.59
C SER A 53 -4.71 6.72 3.35
N GLU A 54 -4.86 6.63 4.68
CA GLU A 54 -5.27 7.76 5.53
C GLU A 54 -4.06 8.64 5.92
N VAL A 55 -2.87 8.07 5.96
CA VAL A 55 -1.63 8.79 6.28
C VAL A 55 -1.05 9.46 5.04
N TYR A 56 -1.07 8.75 3.91
CA TYR A 56 -0.56 9.18 2.62
C TYR A 56 -1.63 8.91 1.56
N THR A 57 -2.14 9.97 0.93
CA THR A 57 -3.18 9.86 -0.10
C THR A 57 -2.74 8.92 -1.23
N ASN A 58 -3.62 8.01 -1.63
CA ASN A 58 -3.38 6.99 -2.67
C ASN A 58 -2.24 5.99 -2.38
N CYS A 59 -1.84 5.85 -1.13
CA CYS A 59 -0.81 4.91 -0.73
C CYS A 59 -1.39 3.56 -0.30
N ASN A 60 -0.85 2.48 -0.87
CA ASN A 60 -1.18 1.10 -0.50
C ASN A 60 -0.28 0.62 0.65
N LEU A 61 1.04 0.83 0.55
CA LEU A 61 2.02 0.43 1.56
C LEU A 61 2.90 1.62 1.95
N CYS A 62 3.15 1.80 3.25
CA CYS A 62 3.90 2.92 3.78
C CYS A 62 4.78 2.53 4.96
N ASN A 63 5.75 3.39 5.25
CA ASN A 63 6.49 3.38 6.50
C ASN A 63 6.31 4.72 7.22
N LYS A 64 7.07 4.95 8.30
CA LYS A 64 6.93 6.16 9.14
C LYS A 64 7.25 7.47 8.43
N THR A 65 7.98 7.43 7.33
CA THR A 65 8.49 8.63 6.63
C THR A 65 7.91 8.80 5.24
N GLN A 66 7.45 7.75 4.58
CA GLN A 66 7.02 7.81 3.18
C GLN A 66 6.04 6.70 2.79
N CYS A 67 5.35 6.93 1.68
CA CYS A 67 4.72 5.87 0.93
C CYS A 67 5.78 5.01 0.22
N GLN A 68 5.62 3.69 0.26
CA GLN A 68 6.49 2.71 -0.41
C GLN A 68 5.84 2.13 -1.66
N GLU A 69 4.51 1.99 -1.66
CA GLU A 69 3.75 1.47 -2.79
C GLU A 69 2.45 2.24 -2.93
N CYS A 70 2.16 2.72 -4.13
CA CYS A 70 0.94 3.45 -4.43
C CYS A 70 -0.16 2.53 -4.93
N ASN A 71 -1.41 2.99 -4.81
CA ASN A 71 -2.55 2.34 -5.44
C ASN A 71 -2.35 2.26 -6.96
N VAL A 72 -2.99 1.27 -7.58
CA VAL A 72 -2.99 1.11 -9.04
C VAL A 72 -3.34 2.43 -9.74
N GLY A 73 -2.59 2.76 -10.78
CA GLY A 73 -2.70 4.03 -11.53
C GLY A 73 -1.97 5.22 -10.89
N HIS A 74 -1.16 4.97 -9.86
CA HIS A 74 -0.26 5.95 -9.27
C HIS A 74 1.15 5.38 -9.18
N PHE A 75 2.14 6.27 -9.16
CA PHE A 75 3.55 5.95 -8.94
C PHE A 75 4.10 6.76 -7.77
N VAL A 76 5.13 6.22 -7.11
CA VAL A 76 5.83 6.93 -6.04
C VAL A 76 6.73 7.99 -6.67
N ASP A 77 6.58 9.23 -6.23
CA ASP A 77 7.39 10.37 -6.65
C ASP A 77 7.57 11.31 -5.47
N TYR A 78 8.82 11.61 -5.13
CA TYR A 78 9.18 12.41 -3.94
C TYR A 78 8.37 12.04 -2.68
N LEU A 79 8.31 10.75 -2.35
CA LEU A 79 7.64 10.19 -1.15
C LEU A 79 6.10 10.19 -1.20
N GLN A 80 5.48 10.67 -2.27
CA GLN A 80 4.04 10.77 -2.46
C GLN A 80 3.56 9.96 -3.67
N CYS A 81 2.26 9.74 -3.77
CA CYS A 81 1.65 9.01 -4.87
C CYS A 81 1.04 9.97 -5.90
N ASN A 82 1.69 10.07 -7.05
CA ASN A 82 1.23 10.88 -8.18
C ASN A 82 0.51 9.99 -9.20
N LYS A 83 -0.54 10.52 -9.85
CA LYS A 83 -1.30 9.78 -10.86
C LYS A 83 -0.43 9.51 -12.07
N CYS A 84 -0.50 8.32 -12.66
CA CYS A 84 0.22 8.01 -13.89
C CYS A 84 -0.06 9.00 -15.02
N LEU A 85 -1.31 9.42 -15.14
CA LEU A 85 -1.76 10.37 -16.16
C LEU A 85 -1.09 11.75 -16.07
N THR A 86 -0.53 12.14 -14.90
CA THR A 86 0.15 13.44 -14.77
C THR A 86 1.55 13.43 -15.38
N LYS A 87 2.16 12.25 -15.55
CA LYS A 87 3.50 12.08 -16.12
C LYS A 87 3.47 11.47 -17.53
N TYR A 88 2.56 10.53 -17.75
CA TYR A 88 2.41 9.80 -19.01
C TYR A 88 1.00 9.98 -19.56
N GLN A 89 0.84 10.77 -20.61
CA GLN A 89 -0.45 10.99 -21.24
C GLN A 89 -1.05 9.66 -21.73
N GLY A 90 -2.34 9.44 -21.48
CA GLY A 90 -3.04 8.22 -21.89
C GLY A 90 -2.60 6.96 -21.15
N CYS A 91 -1.91 7.10 -20.02
CA CYS A 91 -1.42 5.99 -19.22
C CYS A 91 -2.33 5.67 -18.03
N GLN A 92 -2.80 4.43 -17.97
CA GLN A 92 -3.62 3.91 -16.87
C GLN A 92 -2.78 3.31 -15.74
N ILE A 93 -1.68 2.62 -16.04
CA ILE A 93 -0.77 2.04 -15.04
C ILE A 93 0.67 2.33 -15.44
N CYS A 94 1.49 2.73 -14.48
CA CYS A 94 2.88 3.13 -14.67
C CYS A 94 3.74 2.75 -13.46
N ASP A 95 5.04 2.79 -13.67
CA ASP A 95 6.04 2.93 -12.60
C ASP A 95 6.70 4.33 -12.69
N GLU A 96 7.74 4.57 -11.88
CA GLU A 96 8.45 5.85 -11.87
C GLU A 96 9.16 6.18 -13.19
N THR A 97 9.41 5.18 -14.05
CA THR A 97 10.21 5.30 -15.28
C THR A 97 9.37 5.23 -16.55
N LYS A 98 8.26 4.48 -16.55
CA LYS A 98 7.48 4.23 -17.77
C LYS A 98 6.01 3.94 -17.49
N CYS A 99 5.20 4.10 -18.53
CA CYS A 99 3.87 3.51 -18.58
C CYS A 99 3.94 2.01 -18.89
N THR A 100 3.07 1.21 -18.28
CA THR A 100 2.95 -0.23 -18.50
C THR A 100 1.59 -0.63 -19.07
N ILE A 101 0.53 0.14 -18.82
CA ILE A 101 -0.79 -0.06 -19.41
C ILE A 101 -1.37 1.28 -19.84
N CYS A 102 -1.78 1.36 -21.11
CA CYS A 102 -2.43 2.53 -21.67
C CYS A 102 -3.95 2.48 -21.53
N GLU A 103 -4.59 3.64 -21.56
CA GLU A 103 -6.03 3.76 -21.73
C GLU A 103 -6.48 3.13 -23.06
N GLU A 104 -7.75 2.75 -23.15
CA GLU A 104 -8.28 1.96 -24.28
C GLU A 104 -7.99 2.57 -25.67
N THR A 105 -7.93 3.89 -25.79
CA THR A 105 -7.69 4.60 -27.06
C THR A 105 -6.20 4.79 -27.42
N TYR A 106 -5.30 4.20 -26.66
CA TYR A 106 -3.85 4.35 -26.78
C TYR A 106 -3.16 2.98 -26.92
N ASN A 107 -2.05 2.94 -27.65
CA ASN A 107 -1.19 1.78 -27.76
C ASN A 107 0.11 2.00 -26.99
N LEU A 108 0.57 0.96 -26.30
CA LEU A 108 1.86 0.98 -25.62
C LEU A 108 3.00 0.79 -26.63
N ASN A 109 3.94 1.72 -26.67
CA ASN A 109 5.19 1.62 -27.42
C ASN A 109 6.40 1.83 -26.50
N LYS A 110 7.62 1.83 -27.06
CA LYS A 110 8.87 1.99 -26.27
C LYS A 110 8.96 3.32 -25.51
N ASN A 111 8.27 4.35 -25.96
CA ASN A 111 8.31 5.71 -25.42
C ASN A 111 7.08 6.05 -24.56
N GLY A 112 6.12 5.13 -24.42
CA GLY A 112 4.89 5.33 -23.65
C GLY A 112 3.63 5.05 -24.45
N CYS A 113 2.54 5.74 -24.11
CA CYS A 113 1.24 5.56 -24.75
C CYS A 113 1.06 6.52 -25.91
N VAL A 114 0.69 6.01 -27.09
CA VAL A 114 0.41 6.80 -28.30
C VAL A 114 -1.00 6.54 -28.79
N LYS A 115 -1.73 7.61 -29.12
CA LYS A 115 -3.13 7.52 -29.54
C LYS A 115 -3.25 6.84 -30.90
N TYR A 116 -4.33 6.09 -31.14
CA TYR A 116 -4.55 5.38 -32.42
C TYR A 116 -4.41 6.25 -33.68
N ASN A 117 -4.68 7.56 -33.60
CA ASN A 117 -4.71 8.45 -34.77
C ASN A 117 -3.36 9.11 -35.09
N GLU A 118 -2.28 8.80 -34.35
CA GLU A 118 -0.93 9.32 -34.61
C GLU A 118 -0.04 8.31 -35.39
N THR A 119 -0.64 7.29 -36.00
CA THR A 119 0.06 6.41 -36.94
C THR A 119 0.42 7.18 -38.22
N PHE A 120 1.66 7.68 -38.27
CA PHE A 120 2.49 7.99 -39.42
C PHE A 120 1.76 8.45 -40.70
N HIS A 121 1.58 9.77 -40.86
CA HIS A 121 1.76 10.36 -42.19
C HIS A 121 3.27 10.38 -42.46
N ASN A 122 3.71 9.48 -43.34
CA ASN A 122 5.02 9.51 -44.00
C ASN A 122 5.25 10.84 -44.70
#